data_AF-A0A7C5IPC2-F1
#
_entry.id   AF-A0A7C5IPC2-F1
#
_cell.length_a   1.000
_cell.length_b   1.000
_cell.length_c   1.000
_cell.angle_alpha   90.00
_cell.angle_beta   90.00
_cell.angle_gamma   90.00
#
_symmetry.space_group_name_H-M   'P 1'
#
loop_
_entity.id
_entity.type
_entity.pdbx_description
1 polymer ?
#
loop_
_entity_poly.entity_id
_entity_poly.type
_entity_poly.pdbx_seq_one_letter_code
_entity_poly.pdbx_strand_id
1 'polypeptide(L)'
;MKKQCLTLILCLFLLGSGRGSDLWAQANSALSEEEPYIYLEFYSTKLALPALRGMEWTSQAKLGEAHFREAYTYFDQKEYYPFLKKIGDYRRGMALSDWHYYNLIADYSEKCFPKASRNAQILFQWFILRKSGINVQLFHTQSEIYLHALSKEIEFGFFIIEKGSKRYVNLTAKRSKLELNAVEVFMPEFQPDAASQPLVMKLGRLPNLANPRIIERLIAFKHRGEEIEVKVYLNRDHLQMMDDYPYYNQAAYFDIGLSREAETSLMPQLEELMQGKTSSEKIEFLLSFTRTAF
;
A
#
# COMPACT_ATOMS: atom_id res chain seq x y z
N MET A 1 22.12 10.79 12.97
CA MET A 1 22.99 10.67 14.16
C MET A 1 24.18 11.63 14.19
N LYS A 2 25.01 11.77 13.13
CA LYS A 2 26.22 12.64 13.21
C LYS A 2 25.96 14.15 13.34
N LYS A 3 24.89 14.70 12.76
CA LYS A 3 24.54 16.14 12.89
C LYS A 3 24.01 16.54 14.28
N GLN A 4 23.31 15.62 14.97
CA GLN A 4 22.79 15.87 16.32
C GLN A 4 23.90 15.95 17.37
N CYS A 5 24.95 15.12 17.24
CA CYS A 5 26.10 15.15 18.15
C CYS A 5 26.92 16.45 18.01
N LEU A 6 27.11 16.94 16.78
CA LEU A 6 27.87 18.17 16.52
C LEU A 6 27.18 19.43 17.08
N THR A 7 25.85 19.43 17.07
CA THR A 7 25.05 20.56 17.56
C THR A 7 25.04 20.62 19.10
N LEU A 8 24.97 19.46 19.78
CA LEU A 8 25.11 19.39 21.23
C LEU A 8 26.51 19.82 21.71
N ILE A 9 27.57 19.48 20.97
CA ILE A 9 28.95 19.85 21.30
C ILE A 9 29.18 21.36 21.12
N LEU A 10 28.61 22.00 20.08
CA LEU A 10 28.68 23.46 19.93
C LEU A 10 27.91 24.21 21.03
N CYS A 11 26.75 23.68 21.46
CA CYS A 11 25.96 24.29 22.54
C CYS A 11 26.66 24.22 23.91
N LEU A 12 27.39 23.14 24.20
CA LEU A 12 28.20 23.01 25.42
C LEU A 12 29.40 23.99 25.46
N PHE A 13 29.95 24.34 24.29
CA PHE A 13 31.05 25.32 24.20
C PHE A 13 30.59 26.79 24.36
N LEU A 14 29.32 27.10 24.04
CA LEU A 14 28.80 28.48 24.07
C LEU A 14 28.06 28.86 25.36
N LEU A 15 27.78 27.89 26.24
CA LEU A 15 27.18 28.14 27.56
C LEU A 15 28.10 28.91 28.53
N GLY A 16 29.37 29.13 28.18
CA GLY A 16 30.31 29.95 28.95
C GLY A 16 30.33 31.46 28.61
N SER A 17 29.59 31.94 27.61
CA SER A 17 29.77 33.31 27.09
C SER A 17 28.53 34.22 27.15
N GLY A 18 27.49 33.86 27.92
CA GLY A 18 26.38 34.77 28.20
C GLY A 18 25.45 35.11 27.02
N ARG A 19 25.64 34.50 25.84
CA ARG A 19 24.75 34.62 24.65
C ARG A 19 23.81 33.41 24.46
N GLY A 20 23.61 32.62 25.52
CA GLY A 20 22.87 31.35 25.44
C GLY A 20 21.39 31.50 25.13
N SER A 21 20.69 32.50 25.70
CA SER A 21 19.22 32.58 25.63
C SER A 21 18.68 32.76 24.21
N ASP A 22 19.33 33.59 23.39
CA ASP A 22 18.86 33.90 22.03
C ASP A 22 19.14 32.77 21.04
N LEU A 23 20.25 32.04 21.26
CA LEU A 23 20.57 30.84 20.49
C LEU A 23 19.69 29.65 20.88
N TRP A 24 19.29 29.53 22.16
CA TRP A 24 18.29 28.55 22.59
C TRP A 24 16.90 28.86 22.02
N ALA A 25 16.51 30.14 21.95
CA ALA A 25 15.24 30.56 21.36
C ALA A 25 15.19 30.34 19.84
N GLN A 26 16.28 30.62 19.12
CA GLN A 26 16.39 30.34 17.68
C GLN A 26 16.54 28.84 17.36
N ALA A 27 17.23 28.07 18.21
CA ALA A 27 17.29 26.62 18.09
C ALA A 27 15.92 25.96 18.38
N ASN A 28 15.17 26.46 19.36
CA ASN A 28 13.79 26.00 19.60
C ASN A 28 12.80 26.49 18.54
N SER A 29 12.97 27.68 17.95
CA SER A 29 12.13 28.11 16.83
C SER A 29 12.41 27.30 15.56
N ALA A 30 13.65 26.84 15.35
CA ALA A 30 14.00 25.90 14.28
C ALA A 30 13.57 24.44 14.56
N LEU A 31 13.25 24.10 15.81
CA LEU A 31 12.74 22.79 16.22
C LEU A 31 11.20 22.72 16.36
N SER A 32 10.49 23.81 16.06
CA SER A 32 9.04 23.93 16.28
C SER A 32 8.22 24.39 15.06
N GLU A 33 8.79 24.40 13.85
CA GLU A 33 7.93 24.25 12.67
C GLU A 33 7.47 22.79 12.65
N GLU A 34 6.30 22.51 13.24
CA GLU A 34 5.61 21.24 12.99
C GLU A 34 5.57 21.05 11.47
N GLU A 35 6.26 20.02 10.96
CA GLU A 35 6.19 19.68 9.54
C GLU A 35 4.71 19.58 9.17
N PRO A 36 4.22 20.36 8.18
CA PRO A 36 2.81 20.33 7.87
C PRO A 36 2.43 18.89 7.52
N TYR A 37 1.47 18.32 8.25
CA TYR A 37 0.99 16.97 7.98
C TYR A 37 -0.13 17.01 6.94
N ILE A 38 -0.11 16.03 6.04
CA ILE A 38 -1.22 15.70 5.16
C ILE A 38 -1.96 14.52 5.77
N TYR A 39 -3.25 14.73 6.02
CA TYR A 39 -4.13 13.70 6.51
C TYR A 39 -4.72 12.92 5.34
N LEU A 40 -4.58 11.61 5.32
CA LEU A 40 -5.15 10.73 4.31
C LEU A 40 -6.05 9.70 4.99
N GLU A 41 -7.25 9.48 4.46
CA GLU A 41 -8.09 8.36 4.86
C GLU A 41 -7.73 7.18 3.97
N PHE A 42 -7.14 6.14 4.55
CA PHE A 42 -6.84 4.89 3.88
C PHE A 42 -7.74 3.82 4.47
N TYR A 43 -8.83 3.52 3.77
CA TYR A 43 -10.01 2.85 4.32
C TYR A 43 -10.51 3.58 5.58
N SER A 44 -10.77 2.87 6.68
CA SER A 44 -11.18 3.47 7.96
C SER A 44 -10.03 4.11 8.76
N THR A 45 -8.79 4.00 8.29
CA THR A 45 -7.63 4.50 9.04
C THR A 45 -7.24 5.91 8.59
N LYS A 46 -7.24 6.85 9.54
CA LYS A 46 -6.70 8.21 9.34
C LYS A 46 -5.18 8.19 9.51
N LEU A 47 -4.47 8.51 8.44
CA LEU A 47 -3.01 8.57 8.39
C LEU A 47 -2.55 10.03 8.40
N ALA A 48 -1.51 10.33 9.18
CA ALA A 48 -0.84 11.62 9.17
C ALA A 48 0.55 11.43 8.57
N LEU A 49 0.74 11.93 7.35
CA LEU A 49 1.98 11.83 6.58
C LEU A 49 2.63 13.20 6.47
N PRO A 50 3.96 13.34 6.62
CA PRO A 50 4.66 14.59 6.35
C PRO A 50 4.30 15.12 4.95
N ALA A 51 4.02 16.42 4.84
CA ALA A 51 3.86 17.07 3.55
C ALA A 51 5.21 17.12 2.83
N LEU A 52 5.22 16.69 1.59
CA LEU A 52 6.39 16.78 0.74
C LEU A 52 6.40 18.10 -0.02
N ARG A 53 7.35 18.98 0.31
CA ARG A 53 7.50 20.28 -0.38
C ARG A 53 8.25 20.09 -1.70
N GLY A 54 7.72 20.66 -2.78
CA GLY A 54 8.37 20.67 -4.09
C GLY A 54 8.48 19.30 -4.75
N MET A 55 7.58 18.37 -4.45
CA MET A 55 7.46 17.08 -5.14
C MET A 55 6.52 17.09 -6.34
N GLU A 56 5.95 18.25 -6.67
CA GLU A 56 5.26 18.43 -7.94
C GLU A 56 6.30 18.45 -9.07
N TRP A 57 6.10 17.58 -10.07
CA TRP A 57 6.95 17.49 -11.25
C TRP A 57 6.20 17.97 -12.49
N THR A 58 6.84 18.84 -13.28
CA THR A 58 6.33 19.29 -14.57
C THR A 58 7.47 19.35 -15.56
N SER A 59 7.30 18.75 -16.74
CA SER A 59 8.24 18.89 -17.84
C SER A 59 7.52 18.68 -19.17
N GLN A 60 7.98 19.38 -20.20
CA GLN A 60 7.48 19.29 -21.58
C GLN A 60 8.37 18.38 -22.44
N ALA A 61 9.39 17.74 -21.85
CA ALA A 61 10.27 16.85 -22.58
C ALA A 61 9.52 15.60 -23.04
N LYS A 62 9.97 15.06 -24.18
CA LYS A 62 9.47 13.78 -24.70
C LYS A 62 9.74 12.66 -23.69
N LEU A 63 8.76 11.76 -23.51
CA LEU A 63 8.94 10.58 -22.68
C LEU A 63 10.10 9.70 -23.19
N GLY A 64 10.91 9.24 -22.24
CA GLY A 64 12.09 8.43 -22.52
C GLY A 64 13.14 8.59 -21.43
N GLU A 65 14.31 8.00 -21.68
CA GLU A 65 15.37 7.88 -20.68
C GLU A 65 15.81 9.22 -20.06
N ALA A 66 16.06 10.24 -20.88
CA ALA A 66 16.51 11.54 -20.39
C ALA A 66 15.47 12.18 -19.44
N HIS A 67 14.19 12.11 -19.79
CA HIS A 67 13.10 12.66 -18.98
C HIS A 67 12.95 11.92 -17.64
N PHE A 68 13.05 10.58 -17.64
CA PHE A 68 12.95 9.80 -16.39
C PHE A 68 14.15 10.00 -15.48
N ARG A 69 15.34 10.16 -16.06
CA ARG A 69 16.56 10.55 -15.31
C ARG A 69 16.41 11.91 -14.67
N GLU A 70 15.92 12.90 -15.43
CA GLU A 70 15.66 14.25 -14.94
C GLU A 70 14.67 14.24 -13.77
N ALA A 71 13.53 13.55 -13.92
CA ALA A 71 12.52 13.43 -12.87
C ALA A 71 13.06 12.75 -11.61
N TYR A 72 13.81 11.64 -11.77
CA TYR A 72 14.41 10.97 -10.62
C TYR A 72 15.40 11.87 -9.89
N THR A 73 16.33 12.51 -10.61
CA THR A 73 17.31 13.43 -10.03
C THR A 73 16.63 14.60 -9.33
N TYR A 74 15.54 15.12 -9.88
CA TYR A 74 14.76 16.18 -9.25
C TYR A 74 14.20 15.76 -7.89
N PHE A 75 13.54 14.59 -7.81
CA PHE A 75 13.01 14.09 -6.55
C PHE A 75 14.09 13.72 -5.54
N ASP A 76 15.23 13.21 -6.01
CA ASP A 76 16.35 12.78 -5.16
C ASP A 76 17.03 13.95 -4.43
N GLN A 77 16.88 15.17 -4.94
CA GLN A 77 17.38 16.39 -4.31
C GLN A 77 16.42 16.95 -3.25
N LYS A 78 15.22 16.39 -3.10
CA LYS A 78 14.20 16.86 -2.13
C LYS A 78 14.30 16.13 -0.80
N GLU A 79 13.70 16.71 0.22
CA GLU A 79 13.55 16.06 1.52
C GLU A 79 12.36 15.09 1.51
N TYR A 80 12.63 13.80 1.36
CA TYR A 80 11.61 12.73 1.37
C TYR A 80 11.77 11.71 2.49
N TYR A 81 12.88 11.74 3.22
CA TYR A 81 13.18 10.74 4.26
C TYR A 81 12.16 10.69 5.40
N PRO A 82 11.66 11.83 5.94
CA PRO A 82 10.61 11.80 6.97
C PRO A 82 9.33 11.11 6.48
N PHE A 83 8.90 11.44 5.26
CA PHE A 83 7.77 10.80 4.61
C PHE A 83 8.01 9.29 4.42
N LEU A 84 9.14 8.91 3.83
CA LEU A 84 9.49 7.50 3.56
C LEU A 84 9.54 6.68 4.85
N LYS A 85 10.08 7.26 5.93
CA LYS A 85 10.04 6.63 7.25
C LYS A 85 8.60 6.43 7.73
N LYS A 86 7.79 7.49 7.72
CA LYS A 86 6.42 7.47 8.26
C LYS A 86 5.50 6.53 7.48
N ILE A 87 5.54 6.58 6.15
CA ILE A 87 4.74 5.68 5.31
C ILE A 87 5.20 4.22 5.45
N GLY A 88 6.51 3.99 5.63
CA GLY A 88 7.04 2.67 5.97
C GLY A 88 6.62 2.17 7.36
N ASP A 89 6.51 3.07 8.35
CA ASP A 89 5.95 2.75 9.67
C ASP A 89 4.47 2.32 9.55
N TYR A 90 3.67 3.00 8.72
CA TYR A 90 2.30 2.58 8.43
C TYR A 90 2.22 1.23 7.72
N ARG A 91 3.05 0.99 6.69
CA ARG A 91 3.13 -0.32 6.01
C ARG A 91 3.32 -1.46 7.00
N ARG A 92 4.27 -1.31 7.95
CA ARG A 92 4.54 -2.33 8.97
C ARG A 92 3.44 -2.43 10.02
N GLY A 93 3.02 -1.31 10.61
CA GLY A 93 2.03 -1.29 11.69
C GLY A 93 0.66 -1.80 11.26
N MET A 94 0.26 -1.50 10.03
CA MET A 94 -0.99 -1.97 9.44
C MET A 94 -0.85 -3.34 8.77
N ALA A 95 0.35 -3.93 8.69
CA ALA A 95 0.60 -5.18 7.97
C ALA A 95 0.16 -5.15 6.49
N LEU A 96 0.43 -4.04 5.80
CA LEU A 96 0.13 -3.88 4.37
C LEU A 96 1.06 -4.73 3.51
N SER A 97 0.51 -5.42 2.51
CA SER A 97 1.32 -5.94 1.40
C SER A 97 1.78 -4.81 0.48
N ASP A 98 2.67 -5.13 -0.47
CA ASP A 98 3.27 -4.13 -1.35
C ASP A 98 2.24 -3.54 -2.32
N TRP A 99 1.19 -4.30 -2.65
CA TRP A 99 0.04 -3.79 -3.39
C TRP A 99 -0.68 -2.68 -2.63
N HIS A 100 -1.01 -2.93 -1.36
CA HIS A 100 -1.67 -1.93 -0.52
C HIS A 100 -0.77 -0.73 -0.23
N TYR A 101 0.53 -0.98 -0.07
CA TYR A 101 1.51 0.09 0.07
C TYR A 101 1.60 0.97 -1.18
N TYR A 102 1.59 0.37 -2.38
CA TYR A 102 1.49 1.10 -3.64
C TYR A 102 0.20 1.93 -3.73
N ASN A 103 -0.96 1.35 -3.38
CA ASN A 103 -2.23 2.09 -3.38
C ASN A 103 -2.18 3.29 -2.41
N LEU A 104 -1.60 3.12 -1.22
CA LEU A 104 -1.41 4.21 -0.27
C LEU A 104 -0.53 5.35 -0.83
N ILE A 105 0.55 5.01 -1.54
CA ILE A 105 1.40 6.01 -2.22
C ILE A 105 0.64 6.71 -3.34
N ALA A 106 -0.15 5.96 -4.12
CA ALA A 106 -0.93 6.50 -5.20
C ALA A 106 -2.01 7.47 -4.69
N ASP A 107 -2.78 7.08 -3.67
CA ASP A 107 -3.78 7.93 -3.02
C ASP A 107 -3.16 9.21 -2.44
N TYR A 108 -1.97 9.09 -1.83
CA TYR A 108 -1.22 10.27 -1.37
C TYR A 108 -0.86 11.19 -2.55
N SER A 109 -0.33 10.64 -3.64
CA SER A 109 0.08 11.45 -4.82
C SER A 109 -1.10 12.18 -5.48
N GLU A 110 -2.26 11.54 -5.57
CA GLU A 110 -3.49 12.15 -6.10
C GLU A 110 -4.01 13.26 -5.19
N LYS A 111 -3.97 13.04 -3.88
CA LYS A 111 -4.40 14.04 -2.89
C LYS A 111 -3.47 15.25 -2.87
N CYS A 112 -2.16 15.02 -2.91
CA CYS A 112 -1.16 16.08 -2.73
C CYS A 112 -0.91 16.86 -4.02
N PHE A 113 -1.04 16.21 -5.18
CA PHE A 113 -0.74 16.80 -6.48
C PHE A 113 -1.97 16.76 -7.41
N PRO A 114 -3.10 17.38 -7.02
CA PRO A 114 -4.35 17.28 -7.77
C PRO A 114 -4.30 17.97 -9.14
N LYS A 115 -3.32 18.88 -9.35
CA LYS A 115 -3.09 19.58 -10.61
C LYS A 115 -2.00 18.93 -11.47
N ALA A 116 -1.26 17.96 -10.94
CA ALA A 116 -0.22 17.28 -11.68
C ALA A 116 -0.85 16.32 -12.70
N SER A 117 -0.15 16.10 -13.82
CA SER A 117 -0.56 15.08 -14.78
C SER A 117 -0.44 13.69 -14.15
N ARG A 118 -1.20 12.74 -14.69
CA ARG A 118 -1.10 11.33 -14.28
C ARG A 118 0.33 10.80 -14.39
N ASN A 119 1.04 11.18 -15.45
CA ASN A 119 2.45 10.83 -15.65
C ASN A 119 3.34 11.35 -14.51
N ALA A 120 3.15 12.60 -14.07
CA ALA A 120 3.90 13.17 -12.96
C ALA A 120 3.61 12.45 -11.63
N GLN A 121 2.35 12.08 -11.37
CA GLN A 121 1.99 11.27 -10.21
C GLN A 121 2.62 9.87 -10.26
N ILE A 122 2.65 9.23 -11.42
CA ILE A 122 3.31 7.93 -11.62
C ILE A 122 4.83 8.02 -11.40
N LEU A 123 5.47 9.09 -11.87
CA LEU A 123 6.91 9.32 -11.64
C LEU A 123 7.21 9.46 -10.14
N PHE A 124 6.36 10.16 -9.39
CA PHE A 124 6.46 10.22 -7.93
C PHE A 124 6.28 8.84 -7.29
N GLN A 125 5.24 8.09 -7.67
CA GLN A 125 4.98 6.73 -7.15
C GLN A 125 6.17 5.80 -7.41
N TRP A 126 6.72 5.84 -8.63
CA TRP A 126 7.93 5.12 -9.02
C TRP A 126 9.12 5.47 -8.13
N PHE A 127 9.39 6.77 -7.94
CA PHE A 127 10.47 7.23 -7.08
C PHE A 127 10.33 6.71 -5.64
N ILE A 128 9.17 6.85 -5.01
CA ILE A 128 8.95 6.39 -3.63
C ILE A 128 9.07 4.88 -3.50
N LEU A 129 8.54 4.10 -4.44
CA LEU A 129 8.65 2.64 -4.43
C LEU A 129 10.10 2.16 -4.61
N ARG A 130 10.86 2.81 -5.50
CA ARG A 130 12.31 2.58 -5.66
C ARG A 130 13.07 2.90 -4.38
N LYS A 131 12.79 4.05 -3.75
CA LYS A 131 13.37 4.41 -2.43
C LYS A 131 12.95 3.45 -1.31
N SER A 132 11.84 2.75 -1.49
CA SER A 132 11.40 1.66 -0.60
C SER A 132 12.06 0.30 -0.90
N GLY A 133 12.96 0.24 -1.88
CA GLY A 133 13.71 -0.97 -2.27
C GLY A 133 12.99 -1.88 -3.28
N ILE A 134 11.78 -1.53 -3.70
CA ILE A 134 10.95 -2.34 -4.60
C ILE A 134 11.41 -2.11 -6.05
N ASN A 135 11.62 -3.20 -6.78
CA ASN A 135 12.00 -3.17 -8.18
C ASN A 135 10.79 -2.85 -9.06
N VAL A 136 10.58 -1.55 -9.23
CA VAL A 136 9.61 -1.01 -10.19
C VAL A 136 10.32 -0.38 -11.39
N GLN A 137 9.72 -0.52 -12.56
CA GLN A 137 10.20 -0.02 -13.84
C GLN A 137 9.12 0.82 -14.50
N LEU A 138 9.55 1.83 -15.26
CA LEU A 138 8.66 2.63 -16.09
C LEU A 138 8.58 2.02 -17.48
N PHE A 139 7.35 1.85 -17.95
CA PHE A 139 7.04 1.59 -19.34
C PHE A 139 6.27 2.78 -19.87
N HIS A 140 6.41 3.11 -21.15
CA HIS A 140 5.71 4.26 -21.70
C HIS A 140 5.32 4.08 -23.15
N THR A 141 4.25 4.76 -23.57
CA THR A 141 3.96 5.03 -24.98
C THR A 141 4.64 6.35 -25.37
N GLN A 142 4.21 6.97 -26.46
CA GLN A 142 4.65 8.31 -26.80
C GLN A 142 4.19 9.37 -25.77
N SER A 143 3.08 9.13 -25.07
CA SER A 143 2.43 10.13 -24.21
C SER A 143 2.04 9.65 -22.81
N GLU A 144 1.96 8.35 -22.56
CA GLU A 144 1.52 7.78 -21.28
C GLU A 144 2.63 7.00 -20.60
N ILE A 145 2.72 7.10 -19.27
CA ILE A 145 3.61 6.30 -18.43
C ILE A 145 2.80 5.23 -17.69
N TYR A 146 3.37 4.04 -17.56
CA TYR A 146 2.84 2.92 -16.80
C TYR A 146 3.90 2.38 -15.83
N LEU A 147 3.53 2.29 -14.56
CA LEU A 147 4.37 1.71 -13.53
C LEU A 147 4.21 0.20 -13.51
N HIS A 148 5.33 -0.50 -13.64
CA HIS A 148 5.37 -1.95 -13.52
C HIS A 148 6.25 -2.38 -12.36
N ALA A 149 5.92 -3.50 -11.72
CA ALA A 149 6.75 -4.09 -10.67
C ALA A 149 7.24 -5.47 -11.09
N LEU A 150 8.51 -5.77 -10.82
CA LEU A 150 9.00 -7.14 -10.86
C LEU A 150 8.21 -7.97 -9.84
N SER A 151 7.62 -9.07 -10.25
CA SER A 151 6.96 -10.00 -9.32
C SER A 151 7.28 -11.45 -9.66
N LYS A 152 7.35 -12.28 -8.61
CA LYS A 152 7.52 -13.74 -8.71
C LYS A 152 6.21 -14.49 -8.44
N GLU A 153 5.16 -13.80 -8.01
CA GLU A 153 3.91 -14.37 -7.48
C GLU A 153 2.77 -14.29 -8.51
N ILE A 154 3.09 -14.24 -9.81
CA ILE A 154 2.13 -13.86 -10.85
C ILE A 154 1.41 -15.08 -11.43
N GLU A 155 0.10 -15.16 -11.22
CA GLU A 155 -0.76 -16.15 -11.88
C GLU A 155 -1.83 -15.45 -12.76
N PHE A 156 -2.63 -14.52 -12.23
CA PHE A 156 -3.75 -13.90 -12.97
C PHE A 156 -3.99 -12.41 -12.62
N GLY A 157 -4.85 -11.75 -13.40
CA GLY A 157 -5.44 -10.45 -13.04
C GLY A 157 -4.59 -9.20 -13.29
N PHE A 158 -3.43 -9.32 -13.93
CA PHE A 158 -2.55 -8.22 -14.34
C PHE A 158 -2.17 -8.31 -15.81
N PHE A 159 -1.95 -7.16 -16.45
CA PHE A 159 -1.13 -7.10 -17.67
C PHE A 159 0.32 -7.36 -17.29
N ILE A 160 0.95 -8.31 -17.99
CA ILE A 160 2.29 -8.80 -17.68
C ILE A 160 3.19 -8.60 -18.89
N ILE A 161 4.38 -8.06 -18.65
CA ILE A 161 5.44 -7.98 -19.66
C ILE A 161 6.60 -8.86 -19.19
N GLU A 162 7.08 -9.71 -20.09
CA GLU A 162 8.23 -10.59 -19.84
C GLU A 162 9.48 -10.05 -20.53
N LYS A 163 10.58 -9.93 -19.78
CA LYS A 163 11.90 -9.57 -20.31
C LYS A 163 12.92 -10.57 -19.80
N GLY A 164 13.26 -11.55 -20.64
CA GLY A 164 14.05 -12.71 -20.24
C GLY A 164 13.28 -13.54 -19.20
N SER A 165 13.91 -13.87 -18.07
CA SER A 165 13.27 -14.61 -16.96
C SER A 165 12.49 -13.71 -15.98
N LYS A 166 12.44 -12.40 -16.22
CA LYS A 166 11.78 -11.44 -15.33
C LYS A 166 10.37 -11.13 -15.86
N ARG A 167 9.40 -11.17 -14.96
CA ARG A 167 8.01 -10.83 -15.24
C ARG A 167 7.64 -9.55 -14.49
N TYR A 168 7.06 -8.61 -15.20
CA TYR A 168 6.68 -7.29 -14.69
C TYR A 168 5.17 -7.12 -14.77
N VAL A 169 4.51 -6.91 -13.63
CA VAL A 169 3.06 -6.64 -13.55
C VAL A 169 2.78 -5.15 -13.68
N ASN A 170 1.77 -4.77 -14.46
CA ASN A 170 1.36 -3.37 -14.62
C ASN A 170 0.49 -2.90 -13.44
N LEU A 171 1.09 -2.17 -12.51
CA LEU A 171 0.40 -1.65 -11.33
C LEU A 171 -0.59 -0.54 -11.69
N THR A 172 -0.22 0.31 -12.64
CA THR A 172 -1.04 1.44 -13.10
C THR A 172 -2.34 0.96 -13.73
N ALA A 173 -2.25 0.01 -14.67
CA ALA A 173 -3.41 -0.55 -15.35
C ALA A 173 -4.34 -1.27 -14.38
N LYS A 174 -3.78 -2.06 -13.44
CA LYS A 174 -4.59 -2.75 -12.44
C LYS A 174 -5.37 -1.77 -11.56
N ARG A 175 -4.69 -0.77 -10.96
CA ARG A 175 -5.33 0.19 -10.06
C ARG A 175 -6.38 1.03 -10.78
N SER A 176 -6.06 1.49 -11.98
CA SER A 176 -6.97 2.33 -12.79
C SER A 176 -7.99 1.52 -13.61
N LYS A 177 -8.03 0.19 -13.49
CA LYS A 177 -8.91 -0.72 -14.27
C LYS A 177 -8.85 -0.42 -15.78
N LEU A 178 -7.65 -0.21 -16.30
CA LEU A 178 -7.44 0.07 -17.72
C LEU A 178 -7.42 -1.22 -18.51
N GLU A 179 -8.07 -1.21 -19.67
CA GLU A 179 -7.91 -2.23 -20.70
C GLU A 179 -6.78 -1.83 -21.65
N LEU A 180 -5.68 -2.59 -21.68
CA LEU A 180 -4.55 -2.35 -22.56
C LEU A 180 -4.61 -3.29 -23.76
N ASN A 181 -5.25 -2.84 -24.84
CA ASN A 181 -5.34 -3.60 -26.09
C ASN A 181 -4.17 -3.24 -27.02
N ALA A 182 -3.24 -4.18 -27.21
CA ALA A 182 -2.14 -4.10 -28.20
C ALA A 182 -1.34 -2.78 -28.19
N VAL A 183 -1.13 -2.20 -27.01
CA VAL A 183 -0.39 -0.95 -26.86
C VAL A 183 1.10 -1.23 -26.96
N GLU A 184 1.77 -0.65 -27.95
CA GLU A 184 3.24 -0.67 -28.02
C GLU A 184 3.82 0.19 -26.90
N VAL A 185 4.65 -0.43 -26.05
CA VAL A 185 5.28 0.23 -24.91
C VAL A 185 6.80 0.07 -24.97
N PHE A 186 7.49 1.13 -24.59
CA PHE A 186 8.94 1.18 -24.50
C PHE A 186 9.36 1.10 -23.02
N MET A 187 10.39 0.31 -22.74
CA MET A 187 10.99 0.21 -21.42
C MET A 187 12.41 0.79 -21.47
N PRO A 188 12.68 1.94 -20.83
CA PRO A 188 14.02 2.49 -20.78
C PRO A 188 14.99 1.58 -20.01
N GLU A 189 16.27 1.70 -20.33
CA GLU A 189 17.33 0.92 -19.65
C GLU A 189 17.76 1.55 -18.33
N PHE A 190 17.43 2.83 -18.14
CA PHE A 190 17.81 3.59 -16.96
C PHE A 190 17.32 2.96 -15.65
N GLN A 191 18.28 2.57 -14.81
CA GLN A 191 18.06 2.13 -13.43
C GLN A 191 18.76 3.11 -12.48
N PRO A 192 18.01 3.99 -11.79
CA PRO A 192 18.61 5.08 -11.01
C PRO A 192 19.32 4.66 -9.72
N ASP A 193 19.09 3.44 -9.24
CA ASP A 193 19.52 2.95 -7.92
C ASP A 193 19.52 1.40 -7.86
N ALA A 194 19.83 0.83 -6.69
CA ALA A 194 19.98 -0.61 -6.48
C ALA A 194 18.69 -1.37 -6.06
N ALA A 195 17.51 -0.74 -6.10
CA ALA A 195 16.25 -1.38 -5.74
C ALA A 195 15.98 -2.61 -6.61
N SER A 196 15.87 -3.76 -5.95
CA SER A 196 15.91 -5.08 -6.57
C SER A 196 14.87 -6.05 -6.01
N GLN A 197 14.16 -5.68 -4.93
CA GLN A 197 13.19 -6.55 -4.29
C GLN A 197 11.97 -6.72 -5.18
N PRO A 198 11.52 -7.95 -5.48
CA PRO A 198 10.26 -8.15 -6.17
C PRO A 198 9.11 -7.66 -5.29
N LEU A 199 8.06 -7.15 -5.92
CA LEU A 199 6.82 -6.78 -5.27
C LEU A 199 6.12 -8.03 -4.74
N VAL A 200 5.85 -8.04 -3.44
CA VAL A 200 5.14 -9.13 -2.75
C VAL A 200 3.68 -8.74 -2.58
N MET A 201 2.80 -9.48 -3.25
CA MET A 201 1.37 -9.25 -3.13
C MET A 201 0.83 -9.96 -1.90
N LYS A 202 1.36 -11.15 -1.59
CA LYS A 202 0.84 -12.03 -0.54
C LYS A 202 0.57 -11.31 0.77
N LEU A 203 -0.66 -11.46 1.27
CA LEU A 203 -1.04 -11.15 2.63
C LEU A 203 -0.84 -12.38 3.51
N GLY A 204 -0.14 -12.22 4.63
CA GLY A 204 -0.06 -13.26 5.66
C GLY A 204 -1.18 -13.17 6.70
N ARG A 205 -1.93 -12.07 6.71
CA ARG A 205 -3.09 -11.78 7.56
C ARG A 205 -3.82 -10.55 7.00
N LEU A 206 -5.05 -10.32 7.43
CA LEU A 206 -5.75 -9.08 7.13
C LEU A 206 -5.01 -7.88 7.77
N PRO A 207 -4.91 -6.75 7.05
CA PRO A 207 -4.35 -5.52 7.61
C PRO A 207 -5.07 -5.02 8.84
N ASN A 208 -4.29 -4.40 9.74
CA ASN A 208 -4.81 -3.76 10.94
C ASN A 208 -5.38 -2.39 10.57
N LEU A 209 -6.69 -2.28 10.51
CA LEU A 209 -7.40 -1.03 10.22
C LEU A 209 -7.93 -0.44 11.52
N ALA A 210 -7.68 0.86 11.73
CA ALA A 210 -8.24 1.58 12.87
C ALA A 210 -9.73 1.88 12.61
N ASN A 211 -10.59 1.67 13.59
CA ASN A 211 -12.02 1.97 13.55
C ASN A 211 -12.80 1.25 12.42
N PRO A 212 -12.78 -0.10 12.38
CA PRO A 212 -13.42 -0.85 11.30
C PRO A 212 -14.93 -0.57 11.22
N ARG A 213 -15.44 -0.38 10.01
CA ARG A 213 -16.87 -0.21 9.75
C ARG A 213 -17.54 -1.57 9.75
N ILE A 214 -18.27 -1.88 10.82
CA ILE A 214 -18.93 -3.18 10.98
C ILE A 214 -20.29 -3.17 10.29
N ILE A 215 -20.56 -4.22 9.52
CA ILE A 215 -21.85 -4.48 8.91
C ILE A 215 -22.37 -5.85 9.34
N GLU A 216 -23.68 -5.98 9.40
CA GLU A 216 -24.35 -7.24 9.67
C GLU A 216 -24.73 -7.94 8.35
N ARG A 217 -24.58 -9.26 8.34
CA ARG A 217 -25.08 -10.14 7.29
C ARG A 217 -25.78 -11.33 7.93
N LEU A 218 -27.00 -11.58 7.49
CA LEU A 218 -27.70 -12.82 7.76
C LEU A 218 -27.36 -13.80 6.64
N ILE A 219 -26.82 -14.95 6.99
CA ILE A 219 -26.44 -16.00 6.06
C ILE A 219 -27.40 -17.17 6.28
N ALA A 220 -28.28 -17.40 5.30
CA ALA A 220 -29.22 -18.50 5.32
C ALA A 220 -28.71 -19.64 4.45
N PHE A 221 -28.82 -20.88 4.94
CA PHE A 221 -28.44 -22.07 4.20
C PHE A 221 -29.33 -23.25 4.59
N LYS A 222 -29.36 -24.28 3.76
CA LYS A 222 -30.18 -25.48 4.01
C LYS A 222 -29.31 -26.67 4.40
N HIS A 223 -29.70 -27.36 5.46
CA HIS A 223 -29.07 -28.61 5.88
C HIS A 223 -30.17 -29.64 6.20
N ARG A 224 -30.17 -30.77 5.48
CA ARG A 224 -31.16 -31.86 5.65
C ARG A 224 -32.63 -31.39 5.59
N GLY A 225 -32.91 -30.38 4.78
CA GLY A 225 -34.25 -29.83 4.58
C GLY A 225 -34.65 -28.74 5.57
N GLU A 226 -33.85 -28.49 6.61
CA GLU A 226 -34.02 -27.40 7.55
C GLU A 226 -33.29 -26.15 7.06
N GLU A 227 -33.94 -25.00 7.19
CA GLU A 227 -33.33 -23.70 6.94
C GLU A 227 -32.67 -23.20 8.22
N ILE A 228 -31.40 -22.85 8.10
CA ILE A 228 -30.56 -22.39 9.21
C ILE A 228 -30.06 -21.00 8.85
N GLU A 229 -30.17 -20.08 9.80
CA GLU A 229 -29.66 -18.73 9.66
C GLU A 229 -28.55 -18.49 10.68
N VAL A 230 -27.44 -17.93 10.22
CA VAL A 230 -26.37 -17.44 11.09
C VAL A 230 -26.16 -15.95 10.87
N LYS A 231 -26.03 -15.23 11.97
CA LYS A 231 -25.80 -13.78 11.96
C LYS A 231 -24.31 -13.50 12.05
N VAL A 232 -23.74 -12.90 11.01
CA VAL A 232 -22.29 -12.63 10.92
C VAL A 232 -22.04 -11.13 10.86
N TYR A 233 -21.08 -10.68 11.68
CA TYR A 233 -20.56 -9.32 11.60
C TYR A 233 -19.31 -9.30 10.72
N LEU A 234 -19.29 -8.42 9.73
CA LEU A 234 -18.18 -8.29 8.79
C LEU A 234 -17.55 -6.90 8.89
N ASN A 235 -16.24 -6.84 8.69
CA ASN A 235 -15.54 -5.57 8.51
C ASN A 235 -15.66 -5.12 7.04
N ARG A 236 -16.45 -4.07 6.79
CA ARG A 236 -16.65 -3.51 5.44
C ARG A 236 -15.36 -3.00 4.81
N ASP A 237 -14.42 -2.51 5.62
CA ASP A 237 -13.15 -2.02 5.11
C ASP A 237 -12.26 -3.16 4.63
N HIS A 238 -12.26 -4.31 5.32
CA HIS A 238 -11.60 -5.51 4.82
C HIS A 238 -12.24 -6.02 3.54
N LEU A 239 -13.58 -6.02 3.42
CA LEU A 239 -14.24 -6.38 2.18
C LEU A 239 -13.80 -5.48 1.01
N GLN A 240 -13.85 -4.16 1.20
CA GLN A 240 -13.40 -3.20 0.18
C GLN A 240 -11.92 -3.42 -0.18
N MET A 241 -11.09 -3.69 0.82
CA MET A 241 -9.67 -3.93 0.60
C MET A 241 -9.41 -5.20 -0.22
N MET A 242 -10.20 -6.25 0.03
CA MET A 242 -10.09 -7.51 -0.71
C MET A 242 -10.71 -7.42 -2.11
N ASP A 243 -11.71 -6.57 -2.34
CA ASP A 243 -12.26 -6.28 -3.68
C ASP A 243 -11.21 -5.62 -4.60
N ASP A 244 -10.38 -4.74 -4.04
CA ASP A 244 -9.31 -4.05 -4.75
C ASP A 244 -8.01 -4.88 -4.81
N TYR A 245 -7.95 -6.00 -4.09
CA TYR A 245 -6.78 -6.88 -4.03
C TYR A 245 -6.75 -7.80 -5.25
N PRO A 246 -5.62 -7.91 -5.97
CA PRO A 246 -5.53 -8.78 -7.14
C PRO A 246 -5.73 -10.26 -6.79
N TYR A 247 -6.45 -10.98 -7.65
CA TYR A 247 -6.48 -12.44 -7.63
C TYR A 247 -5.14 -12.99 -8.15
N TYR A 248 -4.32 -13.54 -7.26
CA TYR A 248 -2.98 -14.05 -7.62
C TYR A 248 -2.74 -15.51 -7.22
N ASN A 249 -3.36 -16.03 -6.16
CA ASN A 249 -3.33 -17.45 -5.79
C ASN A 249 -4.50 -17.76 -4.84
N GLN A 250 -5.42 -18.64 -5.25
CA GLN A 250 -6.62 -18.97 -4.46
C GLN A 250 -6.29 -19.61 -3.11
N ALA A 251 -5.24 -20.46 -3.05
CA ALA A 251 -4.82 -21.10 -1.81
C ALA A 251 -4.34 -20.07 -0.78
N ALA A 252 -3.71 -19.00 -1.24
CA ALA A 252 -3.20 -17.95 -0.36
C ALA A 252 -4.30 -17.14 0.33
N TYR A 253 -5.56 -17.18 -0.15
CA TYR A 253 -6.68 -16.56 0.54
C TYR A 253 -7.07 -17.30 1.82
N PHE A 254 -6.90 -18.63 1.86
CA PHE A 254 -7.16 -19.40 3.07
C PHE A 254 -6.15 -19.09 4.18
N ASP A 255 -4.91 -18.76 3.82
CA ASP A 255 -3.85 -18.37 4.78
C ASP A 255 -4.15 -17.03 5.49
N ILE A 256 -4.98 -16.16 4.91
CA ILE A 256 -5.26 -14.81 5.45
C ILE A 256 -6.12 -14.87 6.71
N GLY A 257 -7.04 -15.83 6.78
CA GLY A 257 -8.02 -15.97 7.85
C GLY A 257 -9.20 -15.01 7.76
N LEU A 258 -10.16 -15.19 8.67
CA LEU A 258 -11.32 -14.31 8.81
C LEU A 258 -10.93 -13.02 9.54
N SER A 259 -11.70 -11.94 9.32
CA SER A 259 -11.66 -10.77 10.21
C SER A 259 -12.10 -11.19 11.61
N ARG A 260 -11.58 -10.52 12.65
CA ARG A 260 -11.95 -10.76 14.05
C ARG A 260 -13.47 -10.74 14.25
N GLU A 261 -14.17 -9.81 13.61
CA GLU A 261 -15.62 -9.67 13.75
C GLU A 261 -16.36 -10.86 13.15
N ALA A 262 -15.92 -11.32 11.98
CA ALA A 262 -16.47 -12.51 11.34
C ALA A 262 -16.18 -13.76 12.17
N GLU A 263 -14.95 -13.95 12.64
CA GLU A 263 -14.56 -15.09 13.45
C GLU A 263 -15.33 -15.15 14.77
N THR A 264 -15.39 -14.04 15.51
CA THR A 264 -16.06 -13.98 16.82
C THR A 264 -17.58 -14.06 16.75
N SER A 265 -18.18 -13.71 15.62
CA SER A 265 -19.62 -13.88 15.42
C SER A 265 -19.97 -15.26 14.85
N LEU A 266 -19.23 -15.75 13.86
CA LEU A 266 -19.55 -16.98 13.15
C LEU A 266 -19.14 -18.24 13.91
N MET A 267 -17.91 -18.29 14.47
CA MET A 267 -17.36 -19.53 15.02
C MET A 267 -18.20 -20.10 16.18
N PRO A 268 -18.66 -19.30 17.17
CA PRO A 268 -19.48 -19.84 18.26
C PRO A 268 -20.81 -20.41 17.77
N GLN A 269 -21.46 -19.76 16.79
CA GLN A 269 -22.71 -20.26 16.21
C GLN A 269 -22.50 -21.59 15.48
N LEU A 270 -21.41 -21.72 14.71
CA LEU A 270 -21.08 -22.98 14.04
C LEU A 270 -20.75 -24.10 15.04
N GLU A 271 -20.03 -23.79 16.12
CA GLU A 271 -19.71 -24.74 17.19
C GLU A 271 -20.96 -25.26 17.90
N GLU A 272 -21.90 -24.36 18.23
CA GLU A 272 -23.18 -24.70 18.83
C GLU A 272 -24.03 -25.58 17.89
N LEU A 273 -24.18 -25.19 16.63
CA LEU A 273 -24.93 -25.95 15.62
C LEU A 273 -24.32 -27.33 15.34
N MET A 274 -23.05 -27.52 15.67
CA MET A 274 -22.32 -28.80 15.52
C MET A 274 -22.18 -29.59 16.82
N GLN A 275 -22.70 -29.09 17.95
CA GLN A 275 -22.58 -29.75 19.24
C GLN A 275 -23.30 -31.12 19.22
N GLY A 276 -22.66 -32.15 19.79
CA GLY A 276 -23.20 -33.51 19.84
C GLY A 276 -23.15 -34.29 18.52
N LYS A 277 -22.76 -33.67 17.39
CA LYS A 277 -22.61 -34.34 16.09
C LYS A 277 -21.33 -35.18 16.02
N THR A 278 -21.38 -36.30 15.31
CA THR A 278 -20.20 -37.09 14.92
C THR A 278 -19.32 -36.32 13.93
N SER A 279 -18.07 -36.74 13.74
CA SER A 279 -17.16 -36.10 12.78
C SER A 279 -17.73 -36.07 11.35
N SER A 280 -18.37 -37.14 10.90
CA SER A 280 -19.01 -37.21 9.58
C SER A 280 -20.16 -36.20 9.44
N GLU A 281 -21.00 -36.08 10.48
CA GLU A 281 -22.10 -35.12 10.48
C GLU A 281 -21.62 -33.67 10.54
N LYS A 282 -20.52 -33.38 11.25
CA LYS A 282 -19.89 -32.05 11.25
C LYS A 282 -19.37 -31.68 9.86
N ILE A 283 -18.72 -32.62 9.17
CA ILE A 283 -18.26 -32.40 7.79
C ILE A 283 -19.44 -32.16 6.84
N GLU A 284 -20.49 -32.98 6.92
CA GLU A 284 -21.71 -32.81 6.11
C GLU A 284 -22.37 -31.44 6.36
N PHE A 285 -22.42 -31.00 7.62
CA PHE A 285 -22.92 -29.69 8.01
C PHE A 285 -22.08 -28.55 7.41
N LEU A 286 -20.75 -28.58 7.59
CA LEU A 286 -19.86 -27.57 7.02
C LEU A 286 -19.89 -27.55 5.49
N LEU A 287 -20.07 -28.70 4.84
CA LEU A 287 -20.30 -28.78 3.39
C LEU A 287 -21.62 -28.14 2.98
N SER A 288 -22.69 -28.32 3.76
CA SER A 288 -23.99 -27.69 3.49
C SER A 288 -23.87 -26.17 3.60
N PHE A 289 -23.22 -25.68 4.65
CA PHE A 289 -22.90 -24.27 4.85
C PHE A 289 -22.09 -23.71 3.67
N THR A 290 -20.90 -24.25 3.41
CA THR A 290 -19.99 -23.70 2.38
C THR A 290 -20.52 -23.76 0.94
N ARG A 291 -21.46 -24.66 0.64
CA ARG A 291 -22.02 -24.82 -0.72
C ARG A 291 -23.30 -24.04 -1.00
N THR A 292 -24.06 -23.69 0.05
CA THR A 292 -25.42 -23.14 -0.15
C THR A 292 -25.65 -21.80 0.54
N ALA A 293 -24.67 -21.34 1.34
CA ALA A 293 -24.73 -20.08 2.07
C ALA A 293 -24.27 -18.85 1.26
N PHE A 294 -23.51 -19.06 0.17
CA PHE A 294 -22.84 -18.04 -0.64
C PHE A 294 -23.03 -18.34 -2.13
#